data_AF-A0AAD0P5K4-F1
#
_entry.id   AF-A0AAD0P5K4-F1
#
_cell.length_a   1.000
_cell.length_b   1.000
_cell.length_c   1.000
_cell.angle_alpha   90.00
_cell.angle_beta   90.00
_cell.angle_gamma   90.00
#
_symmetry.space_group_name_H-M   'P 1'
#
loop_
_entity.id
_entity.type
_entity.pdbx_description
1 polymer ?
#
loop_
_entity_poly.entity_id
_entity_poly.type
_entity_poly.pdbx_seq_one_letter_code
_entity_poly.pdbx_strand_id
1 'polypeptide(L)'
;MQSLIPQPKQIQAKDGEAFQFSEDVSLSLYMERHDLRLVVHCRRSFPELECTHVISGKGYSLILQSLSQPETKGAQPDEVDLKLLNGRAEGYRLEVSERRVVIRALDAPGLFYGLQTLLQLRKSVGEVPAVSIMDWPDTTLRAMNFDLRQTFSKPELLLSYLADFARYKTNAVLIEYEDKFPFQKYPEFVHPQHSLSLTQLEELKRTAHEYFIEIIPLQQSFGHLEYVLRHDAWRHLRETELSLGEICPSHPESFELITDLLQEMMEAHPDSRYIHLGCDEVYSLCECERCKTLFGGVRERAFIAFLNALIEFTASRGKKVIFWHDMLDKCPPEELAKLDKRSAAMIWIYNGRNIEAEVSSLADKFRSLGIEVMGAPAVRSFDWAEHQNFPVLLNRTDNLLQWAETADKLDLGCIVATNWTGPFSLGVPYGIFETTWYPMLLHTDLAWNRKADSSTFIDRFMERFHGIDPRTGHTQLGNYQLEDYYDVIWKLLDKVKDHKDEAELIAIMHDFEAATDRSRAIHKYVYRWELYPGDEAERHSLLNNYMRNRRGRENVLPRMKAALERYQPSDMAEHFVKSRFYLHDYLERTLYRELGFAQVE
;
A
#
# COMPACT_ATOMS: atom_id res chain seq x y z
N MET A 1 -2.87 25.10 11.61
CA MET A 1 -2.15 25.37 10.34
C MET A 1 -2.51 24.20 9.41
N GLN A 2 -2.72 24.45 8.12
CA GLN A 2 -3.54 23.62 7.21
C GLN A 2 -3.20 22.11 7.28
N SER A 3 -4.23 21.30 7.53
CA SER A 3 -4.17 19.85 7.56
C SER A 3 -4.03 19.31 6.14
N LEU A 4 -2.80 19.24 5.64
CA LEU A 4 -2.47 18.75 4.30
C LEU A 4 -1.67 17.46 4.42
N ILE A 5 -1.97 16.50 3.55
CA ILE A 5 -1.20 15.26 3.38
C ILE A 5 -0.94 15.09 1.88
N PRO A 6 0.32 15.04 1.42
CA PRO A 6 1.53 15.30 2.18
C PRO A 6 1.65 16.75 2.70
N GLN A 7 2.38 16.93 3.80
CA GLN A 7 2.74 18.25 4.32
C GLN A 7 3.67 18.96 3.31
N PRO A 8 3.29 20.14 2.78
CA PRO A 8 4.11 20.83 1.81
C PRO A 8 5.46 21.30 2.37
N LYS A 9 6.47 21.37 1.50
CA LYS A 9 7.80 21.89 1.84
C LYS A 9 7.78 23.34 2.33
N GLN A 10 6.99 24.17 1.65
CA GLN A 10 6.86 25.59 1.99
C GLN A 10 5.41 26.01 1.90
N ILE A 11 4.91 26.58 2.99
CA ILE A 11 3.55 27.10 3.12
C ILE A 11 3.60 28.43 3.87
N GLN A 12 2.95 29.44 3.29
CA GLN A 12 2.83 30.76 3.90
C GLN A 12 1.37 31.20 3.79
N ALA A 13 0.71 31.41 4.94
CA ALA A 13 -0.58 32.07 4.96
C ALA A 13 -0.42 33.50 4.43
N LYS A 14 -1.34 33.95 3.58
CA LYS A 14 -1.39 35.34 3.13
C LYS A 14 -2.49 36.07 3.89
N ASP A 15 -2.26 37.35 4.18
CA ASP A 15 -3.31 38.24 4.67
C ASP A 15 -4.29 38.50 3.51
N GLY A 16 -5.59 38.32 3.76
CA GLY A 16 -6.64 38.52 2.76
C GLY A 16 -7.83 37.59 2.96
N GLU A 17 -8.91 37.87 2.23
CA GLU A 17 -10.10 37.00 2.23
C GLU A 17 -9.84 35.71 1.44
N ALA A 18 -10.62 34.67 1.76
CA ALA A 18 -10.58 33.40 1.05
C ALA A 18 -11.08 33.59 -0.41
N PHE A 19 -10.53 32.81 -1.33
CA PHE A 19 -11.09 32.67 -2.67
C PHE A 19 -12.44 31.95 -2.59
N GLN A 20 -13.45 32.48 -3.28
CA GLN A 20 -14.81 31.96 -3.30
C GLN A 20 -15.10 31.30 -4.65
N PHE A 21 -15.48 30.02 -4.65
CA PHE A 21 -16.03 29.38 -5.84
C PHE A 21 -17.49 29.84 -6.05
N SER A 22 -17.75 30.51 -7.18
CA SER A 22 -19.10 30.95 -7.60
C SER A 22 -19.31 30.72 -9.10
N GLU A 23 -20.53 30.96 -9.59
CA GLU A 23 -20.85 30.88 -11.04
C GLU A 23 -20.04 31.87 -11.89
N ASP A 24 -19.49 32.92 -11.27
CA ASP A 24 -18.66 33.96 -11.91
C ASP A 24 -17.17 33.61 -11.92
N VAL A 25 -16.79 32.33 -11.86
CA VAL A 25 -15.39 31.89 -11.93
C VAL A 25 -15.08 31.31 -13.30
N SER A 26 -13.97 31.75 -13.91
CA SER A 26 -13.44 31.14 -15.14
C SER A 26 -12.27 30.21 -14.83
N LEU A 27 -12.19 29.09 -15.57
CA LEU A 27 -11.10 28.11 -15.48
C LEU A 27 -10.30 28.08 -16.79
N SER A 28 -9.00 28.34 -16.70
CA SER A 28 -8.06 28.32 -17.82
C SER A 28 -6.89 27.38 -17.54
N LEU A 29 -6.65 26.44 -18.45
CA LEU A 29 -5.55 25.48 -18.40
C LEU A 29 -4.53 25.76 -19.51
N TYR A 30 -3.30 26.07 -19.14
CA TYR A 30 -2.18 26.28 -20.07
C TYR A 30 -1.23 25.08 -19.99
N MET A 31 -0.86 24.54 -21.13
CA MET A 31 0.01 23.36 -21.19
C MET A 31 1.13 23.57 -22.21
N GLU A 32 2.35 23.15 -21.86
CA GLU A 32 3.47 23.16 -22.80
C GLU A 32 3.25 22.19 -23.95
N ARG A 33 2.77 21.00 -23.62
CA ARG A 33 2.34 19.96 -24.56
C ARG A 33 0.96 19.50 -24.16
N HIS A 34 0.16 19.14 -25.16
CA HIS A 34 -1.18 18.64 -24.90
C HIS A 34 -1.13 17.37 -24.06
N ASP A 35 -1.81 17.38 -22.91
CA ASP A 35 -1.97 16.22 -22.03
C ASP A 35 -3.44 16.10 -21.62
N LEU A 36 -4.12 15.08 -22.16
CA LEU A 36 -5.55 14.86 -21.93
C LEU A 36 -5.87 14.55 -20.47
N ARG A 37 -4.91 14.01 -19.70
CA ARG A 37 -5.12 13.67 -18.29
C ARG A 37 -5.41 14.93 -17.48
N LEU A 38 -4.66 16.01 -17.73
CA LEU A 38 -4.89 17.30 -17.07
C LEU A 38 -6.28 17.85 -17.37
N VAL A 39 -6.73 17.75 -18.63
CA VAL A 39 -8.07 18.20 -19.04
C VAL A 39 -9.17 17.40 -18.33
N VAL A 40 -9.02 16.07 -18.27
CA VAL A 40 -9.96 15.17 -17.57
C VAL A 40 -10.06 15.53 -16.10
N HIS A 41 -8.92 15.70 -15.41
CA HIS A 41 -8.90 16.03 -13.99
C HIS A 41 -9.43 17.43 -13.70
N CYS A 42 -9.17 18.42 -14.55
CA CYS A 42 -9.75 19.76 -14.41
C CYS A 42 -11.29 19.71 -14.47
N ARG A 43 -11.84 19.02 -15.49
CA ARG A 43 -13.29 18.87 -15.67
C ARG A 43 -13.94 18.07 -14.55
N ARG A 44 -13.28 17.01 -14.05
CA ARG A 44 -13.77 16.21 -12.93
C ARG A 44 -13.76 17.01 -11.62
N SER A 45 -12.76 17.86 -11.42
CA SER A 45 -12.59 18.66 -10.21
C SER A 45 -13.53 19.86 -10.12
N PHE A 46 -13.90 20.41 -11.28
CA PHE A 46 -14.75 21.60 -11.40
C PHE A 46 -15.82 21.38 -12.49
N PRO A 47 -16.76 20.44 -12.31
CA PRO A 47 -17.77 20.10 -13.32
C PRO A 47 -18.70 21.26 -13.68
N GLU A 48 -18.85 22.24 -12.79
CA GLU A 48 -19.65 23.45 -12.94
C GLU A 48 -18.97 24.54 -13.80
N LEU A 49 -17.65 24.45 -14.02
CA LEU A 49 -16.88 25.48 -14.72
C LEU A 49 -16.53 25.05 -16.15
N GLU A 50 -16.66 25.97 -17.11
CA GLU A 50 -16.14 25.74 -18.46
C GLU A 50 -14.60 25.76 -18.43
N CYS A 51 -13.98 24.60 -18.65
CA CYS A 51 -12.53 24.47 -18.74
C CYS A 51 -12.03 24.82 -20.14
N THR A 52 -11.52 26.05 -20.29
CA THR A 52 -10.76 26.45 -21.49
C THR A 52 -9.33 25.95 -21.39
N HIS A 53 -8.73 25.53 -22.51
CA HIS A 53 -7.32 25.11 -22.49
C HIS A 53 -6.55 25.59 -23.73
N VAL A 54 -5.28 25.94 -23.52
CA VAL A 54 -4.39 26.52 -24.53
C VAL A 54 -3.03 25.82 -24.47
N ILE A 55 -2.48 25.50 -25.65
CA ILE A 55 -1.09 25.04 -25.74
C ILE A 55 -0.18 26.25 -25.86
N SER A 56 0.72 26.41 -24.90
CA SER A 56 1.68 27.52 -24.83
C SER A 56 3.04 26.98 -24.41
N GLY A 57 4.11 27.30 -25.13
CA GLY A 57 5.47 26.79 -24.83
C GLY A 57 6.13 27.36 -23.56
N LYS A 58 5.36 27.65 -22.51
CA LYS A 58 5.79 28.32 -21.26
C LYS A 58 5.37 27.50 -20.03
N GLY A 59 5.69 26.21 -20.00
CA GLY A 59 5.35 25.31 -18.89
C GLY A 59 3.85 25.01 -18.75
N TYR A 60 3.45 24.62 -17.54
CA TYR A 60 2.08 24.20 -17.23
C TYR A 60 1.46 25.14 -16.20
N SER A 61 0.20 25.55 -16.39
CA SER A 61 -0.51 26.42 -15.44
C SER A 61 -2.01 26.18 -15.41
N LEU A 62 -2.62 26.29 -14.23
CA LEU A 62 -4.07 26.30 -14.02
C LEU A 62 -4.43 27.61 -13.33
N ILE A 63 -5.41 28.33 -13.90
CA ILE A 63 -5.86 29.61 -13.38
C ILE A 63 -7.38 29.55 -13.17
N LEU A 64 -7.81 29.80 -11.94
CA LEU A 64 -9.19 30.10 -11.60
C LEU A 64 -9.29 31.58 -11.27
N GLN A 65 -10.15 32.32 -11.96
CA GLN A 65 -10.26 33.78 -11.84
C GLN A 65 -11.70 34.19 -11.61
N SER A 66 -11.94 35.01 -10.58
CA SER A 66 -13.23 35.66 -10.36
C SER A 66 -13.46 36.74 -11.41
N LEU A 67 -14.61 36.66 -12.09
CA LEU A 67 -15.07 37.60 -13.12
C LEU A 67 -15.70 38.87 -12.52
N SER A 68 -16.17 38.81 -11.26
CA SER A 68 -16.73 39.95 -10.54
C SER A 68 -15.66 40.89 -9.97
N GLN A 69 -14.41 40.43 -9.87
CA GLN A 69 -13.24 41.21 -9.45
C GLN A 69 -12.07 41.06 -10.45
N PRO A 70 -12.19 41.54 -11.70
CA PRO A 70 -11.13 41.40 -12.70
C PRO A 70 -9.89 42.22 -12.31
N GLU A 71 -8.69 41.70 -12.58
CA GLU A 71 -7.47 42.48 -12.44
C GLU A 71 -7.49 43.70 -13.37
N THR A 72 -7.06 44.86 -12.86
CA THR A 72 -6.78 46.03 -13.69
C THR A 72 -5.76 45.64 -14.76
N LYS A 73 -6.11 45.84 -16.04
CA LYS A 73 -5.24 45.58 -17.21
C LYS A 73 -3.83 46.13 -16.94
N GLY A 74 -2.87 45.25 -16.69
CA GLY A 74 -1.48 45.65 -16.40
C GLY A 74 -0.61 44.60 -15.74
N ALA A 75 -1.17 43.68 -14.95
CA ALA A 75 -0.42 42.50 -14.52
C ALA A 75 -0.47 41.45 -15.63
N GLN A 76 0.56 41.37 -16.47
CA GLN A 76 0.91 40.05 -16.98
C GLN A 76 1.04 39.12 -15.77
N PRO A 77 0.65 37.84 -15.85
CA PRO A 77 0.93 36.91 -14.77
C PRO A 77 2.40 37.09 -14.45
N ASP A 78 2.71 37.62 -13.26
CA ASP A 78 4.09 37.94 -12.87
C ASP A 78 4.95 36.75 -13.30
N GLU A 79 6.12 37.02 -13.89
CA GLU A 79 7.17 36.02 -14.12
C GLU A 79 7.55 35.47 -12.73
N VAL A 80 6.68 34.61 -12.23
CA VAL A 80 6.79 33.95 -10.95
C VAL A 80 7.92 32.96 -11.15
N ASP A 81 8.86 33.02 -10.21
CA ASP A 81 10.18 32.41 -10.26
C ASP A 81 10.12 30.87 -10.32
N LEU A 82 9.66 30.32 -11.45
CA LEU A 82 9.73 28.90 -11.78
C LEU A 82 11.17 28.40 -11.77
N LYS A 83 12.16 29.32 -11.79
CA LYS A 83 13.57 28.96 -11.62
C LYS A 83 13.81 28.25 -10.28
N LEU A 84 13.03 28.54 -9.24
CA LEU A 84 13.11 27.83 -7.95
C LEU A 84 12.64 26.36 -8.04
N LEU A 85 11.89 26.00 -9.09
CA LEU A 85 11.49 24.63 -9.38
C LEU A 85 12.44 23.93 -10.38
N ASN A 86 13.44 24.62 -10.93
CA ASN A 86 14.36 23.99 -11.87
C ASN A 86 15.08 22.81 -11.22
N GLY A 87 15.05 21.66 -11.90
CA GLY A 87 15.60 20.39 -11.38
C GLY A 87 14.71 19.68 -10.37
N ARG A 88 13.51 20.19 -10.09
CA ARG A 88 12.52 19.59 -9.17
C ARG A 88 11.32 19.09 -9.97
N ALA A 89 11.47 17.91 -10.57
CA ALA A 89 10.38 17.23 -11.27
C ALA A 89 9.17 17.05 -10.33
N GLU A 90 7.97 17.05 -10.91
CA GLU A 90 6.70 16.95 -10.17
C GLU A 90 6.44 18.13 -9.19
N GLY A 91 7.28 19.16 -9.20
CA GLY A 91 7.17 20.34 -8.35
C GLY A 91 6.18 21.37 -8.88
N TYR A 92 5.56 22.12 -7.97
CA TYR A 92 4.59 23.17 -8.31
C TYR A 92 4.63 24.34 -7.34
N ARG A 93 4.05 25.45 -7.80
CA ARG A 93 3.72 26.62 -6.98
C ARG A 93 2.21 26.89 -7.06
N LEU A 94 1.55 26.97 -5.92
CA LEU A 94 0.14 27.30 -5.77
C LEU A 94 0.01 28.65 -5.04
N GLU A 95 -0.71 29.58 -5.65
CA GLU A 95 -0.99 30.89 -5.07
C GLU A 95 -2.50 31.12 -5.04
N VAL A 96 -3.03 31.37 -3.85
CA VAL A 96 -4.45 31.67 -3.62
C VAL A 96 -4.57 33.09 -3.07
N SER A 97 -5.49 33.85 -3.64
CA SER A 97 -5.92 35.19 -3.20
C SER A 97 -7.44 35.29 -3.32
N GLU A 98 -8.05 36.33 -2.74
CA GLU A 98 -9.50 36.60 -2.88
C GLU A 98 -9.98 36.64 -4.35
N ARG A 99 -9.09 36.98 -5.30
CA ARG A 99 -9.45 37.21 -6.72
C ARG A 99 -9.19 36.02 -7.63
N ARG A 100 -8.15 35.22 -7.32
CA ARG A 100 -7.70 34.13 -8.18
C ARG A 100 -6.95 33.04 -7.44
N VAL A 101 -6.97 31.86 -8.04
CA VAL A 101 -6.08 30.72 -7.76
C VAL A 101 -5.19 30.48 -8.96
N VAL A 102 -3.89 30.36 -8.74
CA VAL A 102 -2.91 30.06 -9.78
C VAL A 102 -2.03 28.90 -9.34
N ILE A 103 -1.99 27.85 -10.15
CA ILE A 103 -1.04 26.73 -10.02
C ILE A 103 -0.09 26.82 -11.21
N ARG A 104 1.22 26.70 -10.97
CA ARG A 104 2.24 26.60 -12.02
C ARG A 104 3.18 25.44 -11.75
N ALA A 105 3.61 24.76 -12.81
CA ALA A 105 4.55 23.64 -12.75
C ALA A 105 5.42 23.57 -14.01
N LEU A 106 6.55 22.86 -13.91
CA LEU A 106 7.45 22.61 -15.04
C LEU A 106 7.01 21.40 -15.88
N ASP A 107 6.18 20.52 -15.34
CA ASP A 107 5.68 19.32 -15.99
C ASP A 107 4.21 19.06 -15.65
N ALA A 108 3.60 18.13 -16.40
CA ALA A 108 2.20 17.75 -16.21
C ALA A 108 1.92 17.12 -14.82
N PRO A 109 2.73 16.17 -14.31
CA PRO A 109 2.54 15.63 -12.95
C PRO A 109 2.57 16.72 -11.87
N GLY A 110 3.47 17.70 -11.97
CA GLY A 110 3.55 18.80 -11.00
C GLY A 110 2.29 19.64 -11.00
N LEU A 111 1.72 19.95 -12.17
CA LEU A 111 0.44 20.66 -12.23
C LEU A 111 -0.68 19.83 -11.58
N PHE A 112 -0.71 18.53 -11.86
CA PHE A 112 -1.67 17.60 -11.29
C PHE A 112 -1.57 17.53 -9.76
N TYR A 113 -0.37 17.45 -9.17
CA TYR A 113 -0.19 17.45 -7.72
C TYR A 113 -0.48 18.80 -7.05
N GLY A 114 -0.26 19.90 -7.77
CA GLY A 114 -0.74 21.21 -7.35
C GLY A 114 -2.27 21.26 -7.27
N LEU A 115 -2.96 20.66 -8.24
CA LEU A 115 -4.42 20.52 -8.23
C LEU A 115 -4.89 19.67 -7.04
N GLN A 116 -4.22 18.55 -6.73
CA GLN A 116 -4.57 17.74 -5.54
C GLN A 116 -4.48 18.55 -4.25
N THR A 117 -3.47 19.41 -4.13
CA THR A 117 -3.30 20.29 -2.97
C THR A 117 -4.39 21.35 -2.90
N LEU A 118 -4.76 21.96 -4.03
CA LEU A 118 -5.90 22.88 -4.09
C LEU A 118 -7.20 22.21 -3.64
N LEU A 119 -7.44 20.97 -4.06
CA LEU A 119 -8.64 20.21 -3.67
C LEU A 119 -8.67 19.91 -2.17
N GLN A 120 -7.53 19.65 -1.54
CA GLN A 120 -7.47 19.50 -0.08
C GLN A 120 -7.72 20.82 0.65
N LEU A 121 -7.32 21.96 0.08
CA LEU A 121 -7.57 23.28 0.68
C LEU A 121 -9.02 23.74 0.58
N ARG A 122 -9.78 23.20 -0.39
CA ARG A 122 -11.19 23.50 -0.58
C ARG A 122 -11.99 23.04 0.63
N LYS A 123 -12.62 23.98 1.33
CA LYS A 123 -13.57 23.70 2.42
C LYS A 123 -14.95 23.35 1.86
N SER A 124 -15.83 22.80 2.70
CA SER A 124 -17.19 22.38 2.35
C SER A 124 -18.12 23.48 1.82
N VAL A 125 -17.74 24.76 1.95
CA VAL A 125 -18.49 25.93 1.42
C VAL A 125 -17.89 26.44 0.09
N GLY A 126 -16.95 25.71 -0.53
CA GLY A 126 -16.30 26.18 -1.76
C GLY A 126 -15.36 27.35 -1.52
N GLU A 127 -14.80 27.46 -0.31
CA GLU A 127 -13.81 28.47 0.02
C GLU A 127 -12.40 27.87 0.03
N VAL A 128 -11.43 28.64 -0.46
CA VAL A 128 -10.00 28.30 -0.37
C VAL A 128 -9.26 29.43 0.35
N PRO A 129 -8.58 29.15 1.47
CA PRO A 129 -7.87 30.19 2.22
C PRO A 129 -6.73 30.81 1.38
N ALA A 130 -6.51 32.11 1.55
CA ALA A 130 -5.38 32.81 0.93
C ALA A 130 -4.05 32.23 1.42
N VAL A 131 -3.24 31.73 0.48
CA VAL A 131 -2.01 30.98 0.80
C VAL A 131 -1.02 31.02 -0.37
N SER A 132 0.27 30.93 -0.05
CA SER A 132 1.34 30.60 -1.00
C SER A 132 1.92 29.24 -0.62
N ILE A 133 1.99 28.31 -1.58
CA ILE A 133 2.63 27.00 -1.42
C ILE A 133 3.63 26.81 -2.54
N MET A 134 4.84 26.34 -2.19
CA MET A 134 5.83 25.85 -3.14
C MET A 134 6.29 24.49 -2.66
N ASP A 135 6.15 23.47 -3.51
CA ASP A 135 6.22 22.08 -3.07
C ASP A 135 6.80 21.18 -4.17
N TRP A 136 7.46 20.10 -3.75
CA TRP A 136 8.11 19.10 -4.60
C TRP A 136 8.43 17.86 -3.75
N PRO A 137 8.54 16.66 -4.35
CA PRO A 137 8.83 15.44 -3.61
C PRO A 137 10.33 15.31 -3.27
N ASP A 138 10.65 14.68 -2.14
CA ASP A 138 12.01 14.20 -1.83
C ASP A 138 12.32 12.85 -2.50
N THR A 139 11.30 12.02 -2.73
CA THR A 139 11.47 10.67 -3.31
C THR A 139 10.84 10.64 -4.70
N THR A 140 11.62 10.24 -5.72
CA THR A 140 11.18 10.23 -7.12
C THR A 140 10.13 9.16 -7.39
N LEU A 141 10.32 7.94 -6.88
CA LEU A 141 9.37 6.83 -7.05
C LEU A 141 8.76 6.50 -5.68
N ARG A 142 7.48 6.84 -5.52
CA ARG A 142 6.72 6.72 -4.27
C ARG A 142 5.63 5.71 -4.53
N ALA A 143 5.86 4.47 -4.09
CA ALA A 143 5.02 3.35 -4.49
C ALA A 143 4.22 2.77 -3.33
N MET A 144 3.00 2.34 -3.64
CA MET A 144 2.19 1.50 -2.76
C MET A 144 2.20 0.07 -3.29
N ASN A 145 2.23 -0.92 -2.41
CA ASN A 145 2.13 -2.32 -2.82
C ASN A 145 0.68 -2.81 -2.79
N PHE A 146 0.26 -3.46 -3.87
CA PHE A 146 -0.93 -4.31 -3.89
C PHE A 146 -0.48 -5.77 -3.91
N ASP A 147 -0.65 -6.44 -2.77
CA ASP A 147 -0.52 -7.88 -2.67
C ASP A 147 -1.89 -8.51 -2.97
N LEU A 148 -2.00 -9.23 -4.10
CA LEU A 148 -3.24 -9.87 -4.53
C LEU A 148 -3.26 -11.39 -4.24
N ARG A 149 -2.24 -11.93 -3.58
CA ARG A 149 -2.05 -13.39 -3.44
C ARG A 149 -3.20 -14.06 -2.71
N GLN A 150 -3.51 -13.59 -1.49
CA GLN A 150 -4.51 -14.23 -0.63
C GLN A 150 -5.87 -13.57 -0.66
N THR A 151 -5.93 -12.26 -0.87
CA THR A 151 -7.19 -11.51 -0.89
C THR A 151 -7.50 -11.03 -2.30
N PHE A 152 -8.77 -11.03 -2.67
CA PHE A 152 -9.23 -10.48 -3.93
C PHE A 152 -10.25 -9.39 -3.66
N SER A 153 -9.77 -8.14 -3.58
CA SER A 153 -10.65 -6.97 -3.58
C SER A 153 -11.40 -6.91 -4.91
N LYS A 154 -12.64 -6.41 -4.87
CA LYS A 154 -13.40 -6.18 -6.09
C LYS A 154 -12.59 -5.28 -7.04
N PRO A 155 -12.45 -5.61 -8.34
CA PRO A 155 -11.57 -4.87 -9.24
C PRO A 155 -11.86 -3.37 -9.33
N GLU A 156 -13.11 -2.95 -9.22
CA GLU A 156 -13.52 -1.55 -9.16
C GLU A 156 -12.90 -0.76 -7.99
N LEU A 157 -12.57 -1.43 -6.88
CA LEU A 157 -11.93 -0.78 -5.74
C LEU A 157 -10.45 -0.52 -5.98
N LEU A 158 -9.77 -1.39 -6.73
CA LEU A 158 -8.39 -1.12 -7.14
C LEU A 158 -8.31 0.18 -7.95
N LEU A 159 -9.34 0.47 -8.76
CA LEU A 159 -9.45 1.73 -9.51
C LEU A 159 -9.68 2.93 -8.58
N SER A 160 -10.53 2.80 -7.56
CA SER A 160 -10.74 3.89 -6.60
C SER A 160 -9.49 4.16 -5.76
N TYR A 161 -8.75 3.11 -5.37
CA TYR A 161 -7.52 3.27 -4.61
C TYR A 161 -6.43 4.01 -5.40
N LEU A 162 -6.35 3.82 -6.72
CA LEU A 162 -5.45 4.62 -7.57
C LEU A 162 -5.80 6.11 -7.50
N ALA A 163 -7.09 6.46 -7.48
CA ALA A 163 -7.52 7.85 -7.34
C ALA A 163 -7.12 8.43 -5.97
N ASP A 164 -7.32 7.66 -4.89
CA ASP A 164 -6.95 8.07 -3.55
C ASP A 164 -5.43 8.20 -3.40
N PHE A 165 -4.66 7.23 -3.88
CA PHE A 165 -3.20 7.29 -3.92
C PHE A 165 -2.69 8.52 -4.68
N ALA A 166 -3.29 8.85 -5.82
CA ALA A 166 -2.93 10.04 -6.59
C ALA A 166 -3.28 11.34 -5.85
N ARG A 167 -4.40 11.38 -5.11
CA ARG A 167 -4.76 12.51 -4.23
C ARG A 167 -3.69 12.80 -3.18
N TYR A 168 -3.04 11.75 -2.69
CA TYR A 168 -1.92 11.82 -1.74
C TYR A 168 -0.54 11.75 -2.41
N LYS A 169 -0.48 12.00 -3.73
CA LYS A 169 0.73 12.18 -4.53
C LYS A 169 1.65 10.95 -4.66
N THR A 170 1.12 9.75 -4.46
CA THR A 170 1.75 8.49 -4.90
C THR A 170 1.84 8.46 -6.43
N ASN A 171 2.92 7.92 -6.99
CA ASN A 171 3.13 7.84 -8.45
C ASN A 171 3.47 6.46 -8.98
N ALA A 172 3.48 5.44 -8.12
CA ALA A 172 3.62 4.07 -8.56
C ALA A 172 2.83 3.10 -7.68
N VAL A 173 2.54 1.92 -8.24
CA VAL A 173 2.05 0.77 -7.48
C VAL A 173 2.86 -0.46 -7.85
N LEU A 174 3.34 -1.19 -6.85
CA LEU A 174 3.97 -2.50 -7.01
C LEU A 174 2.90 -3.56 -6.85
N ILE A 175 2.53 -4.26 -7.91
CA ILE A 175 1.44 -5.26 -7.87
C ILE A 175 2.02 -6.66 -7.96
N GLU A 176 1.85 -7.44 -6.90
CA GLU A 176 2.12 -8.88 -6.92
C GLU A 176 0.84 -9.61 -7.29
N TYR A 177 0.79 -10.10 -8.54
CA TYR A 177 -0.42 -10.64 -9.12
C TYR A 177 -0.63 -12.13 -8.82
N GLU A 178 0.42 -12.96 -8.94
CA GLU A 178 0.34 -14.43 -8.94
C GLU A 178 -0.82 -14.98 -9.81
N ASP A 179 -1.66 -15.86 -9.25
CA ASP A 179 -2.83 -16.48 -9.85
C ASP A 179 -3.97 -15.50 -10.17
N LYS A 180 -3.85 -14.23 -9.77
CA LYS A 180 -4.82 -13.18 -10.10
C LYS A 180 -4.54 -12.53 -11.46
N PHE A 181 -3.37 -12.78 -12.04
CA PHE A 181 -3.05 -12.34 -13.40
C PHE A 181 -3.73 -13.27 -14.44
N PRO A 182 -4.33 -12.73 -15.52
CA PRO A 182 -4.98 -13.54 -16.56
C PRO A 182 -4.00 -14.17 -17.56
N PHE A 183 -3.11 -15.05 -17.10
CA PHE A 183 -2.21 -15.81 -17.97
C PHE A 183 -3.00 -16.54 -19.08
N GLN A 184 -2.58 -16.36 -20.33
CA GLN A 184 -3.19 -17.00 -21.49
C GLN A 184 -2.48 -18.29 -21.86
N LYS A 185 -1.15 -18.35 -21.70
CA LYS A 185 -0.37 -19.56 -22.03
C LYS A 185 -0.60 -20.69 -21.02
N TYR A 186 -0.82 -20.32 -19.75
CA TYR A 186 -1.04 -21.25 -18.64
C TYR A 186 -2.34 -20.95 -17.89
N PRO A 187 -3.50 -21.20 -18.51
CA PRO A 187 -4.80 -20.92 -17.89
C PRO A 187 -5.03 -21.71 -16.60
N GLU A 188 -4.32 -22.82 -16.38
CA GLU A 188 -4.40 -23.61 -15.15
C GLU A 188 -3.81 -22.91 -13.91
N PHE A 189 -2.94 -21.91 -14.09
CA PHE A 189 -2.40 -21.12 -12.97
C PHE A 189 -3.32 -19.97 -12.56
N VAL A 190 -4.32 -19.66 -13.38
CA VAL A 190 -5.24 -18.55 -13.13
C VAL A 190 -6.30 -19.02 -12.15
N HIS A 191 -6.54 -18.22 -11.09
CA HIS A 191 -7.59 -18.53 -10.14
C HIS A 191 -8.94 -18.54 -10.85
N PRO A 192 -9.75 -19.61 -10.74
CA PRO A 192 -10.94 -19.80 -11.56
C PRO A 192 -12.07 -18.79 -11.28
N GLN A 193 -12.08 -18.17 -10.10
CA GLN A 193 -13.14 -17.26 -9.65
C GLN A 193 -12.66 -15.87 -9.25
N HIS A 194 -11.36 -15.71 -9.01
CA HIS A 194 -10.79 -14.53 -8.36
C HIS A 194 -9.57 -14.13 -9.13
N SER A 195 -9.73 -13.78 -10.40
CA SER A 195 -8.66 -13.28 -11.24
C SER A 195 -9.16 -12.08 -12.00
N LEU A 196 -8.26 -11.18 -12.37
CA LEU A 196 -8.62 -10.06 -13.22
C LEU A 196 -8.90 -10.60 -14.61
N SER A 197 -10.04 -10.26 -15.21
CA SER A 197 -10.21 -10.39 -16.66
C SER A 197 -9.26 -9.45 -17.40
N LEU A 198 -8.97 -9.74 -18.67
CA LEU A 198 -8.18 -8.84 -19.53
C LEU A 198 -8.77 -7.43 -19.59
N THR A 199 -10.10 -7.31 -19.64
CA THR A 199 -10.80 -6.01 -19.61
C THR A 199 -10.57 -5.27 -18.29
N GLN A 200 -10.61 -5.96 -17.16
CA GLN A 200 -10.33 -5.35 -15.85
C GLN A 200 -8.86 -4.94 -15.72
N LEU A 201 -7.92 -5.72 -16.26
CA LEU A 201 -6.50 -5.37 -16.29
C LEU A 201 -6.24 -4.13 -17.16
N GLU A 202 -6.84 -4.04 -18.34
CA GLU A 202 -6.74 -2.84 -19.19
C GLU A 202 -7.37 -1.61 -18.54
N GLU A 203 -8.51 -1.78 -17.85
CA GLU A 203 -9.13 -0.69 -17.10
C GLU A 203 -8.24 -0.20 -15.94
N LEU A 204 -7.60 -1.12 -15.22
CA LEU A 204 -6.63 -0.81 -14.18
C LEU A 204 -5.44 -0.02 -14.72
N LYS A 205 -4.85 -0.48 -15.83
CA LYS A 205 -3.72 0.20 -16.50
C LYS A 205 -4.11 1.60 -16.99
N ARG A 206 -5.27 1.71 -17.66
CA ARG A 206 -5.80 2.99 -18.16
C ARG A 206 -6.01 3.99 -17.02
N THR A 207 -6.59 3.52 -15.91
CA THR A 207 -6.82 4.33 -14.71
C THR A 207 -5.51 4.78 -14.09
N ALA A 208 -4.54 3.87 -13.93
CA ALA A 208 -3.22 4.22 -13.39
C ALA A 208 -2.54 5.30 -14.25
N HIS A 209 -2.55 5.11 -15.58
CA HIS A 209 -2.01 6.11 -16.52
C HIS A 209 -2.70 7.47 -16.40
N GLU A 210 -4.04 7.51 -16.30
CA GLU A 210 -4.82 8.74 -16.10
C GLU A 210 -4.40 9.49 -14.83
N TYR A 211 -4.08 8.77 -13.77
CA TYR A 211 -3.66 9.30 -12.47
C TYR A 211 -2.14 9.52 -12.32
N PHE A 212 -1.38 9.42 -13.42
CA PHE A 212 0.09 9.53 -13.41
C PHE A 212 0.77 8.49 -12.51
N ILE A 213 0.16 7.30 -12.37
CA ILE A 213 0.68 6.16 -11.61
C ILE A 213 1.28 5.14 -12.57
N GLU A 214 2.52 4.74 -12.31
CA GLU A 214 3.15 3.59 -12.97
C GLU A 214 2.79 2.29 -12.24
N ILE A 215 2.34 1.28 -12.97
CA ILE A 215 2.21 -0.08 -12.44
C ILE A 215 3.55 -0.80 -12.64
N ILE A 216 4.17 -1.23 -11.55
CA ILE A 216 5.33 -2.11 -11.53
C ILE A 216 4.82 -3.51 -11.24
N PRO A 217 4.78 -4.41 -12.24
CA PRO A 217 4.26 -5.74 -12.01
C PRO A 217 5.36 -6.62 -11.39
N LEU A 218 4.98 -7.40 -10.38
CA LEU A 218 5.83 -8.37 -9.68
C LEU A 218 5.39 -9.78 -10.06
N GLN A 219 6.34 -10.53 -10.62
CA GLN A 219 6.22 -11.95 -10.91
C GLN A 219 7.22 -12.70 -10.04
N GLN A 220 6.72 -13.45 -9.06
CA GLN A 220 7.58 -14.33 -8.27
C GLN A 220 8.26 -15.35 -9.19
N SER A 221 9.58 -15.36 -9.17
CA SER A 221 10.36 -16.09 -10.18
C SER A 221 11.22 -17.20 -9.58
N PHE A 222 11.17 -17.42 -8.26
CA PHE A 222 12.05 -18.39 -7.60
C PHE A 222 11.41 -19.07 -6.38
N GLY A 223 11.09 -18.29 -5.35
CA GLY A 223 10.22 -18.67 -4.24
C GLY A 223 8.78 -18.23 -4.49
N HIS A 224 7.89 -18.50 -3.53
CA HIS A 224 6.47 -18.11 -3.59
C HIS A 224 5.71 -18.56 -4.86
N LEU A 225 6.11 -19.69 -5.44
CA LEU A 225 5.49 -20.28 -6.62
C LEU A 225 4.42 -21.31 -6.25
N GLU A 226 3.81 -21.26 -5.06
CA GLU A 226 2.81 -22.26 -4.64
C GLU A 226 1.63 -22.34 -5.59
N TYR A 227 1.22 -21.22 -6.19
CA TYR A 227 0.13 -21.18 -7.16
C TYR A 227 0.43 -21.97 -8.45
N VAL A 228 1.72 -22.14 -8.79
CA VAL A 228 2.20 -22.93 -9.95
C VAL A 228 2.53 -24.35 -9.53
N LEU A 229 3.41 -24.50 -8.54
CA LEU A 229 4.05 -25.76 -8.21
C LEU A 229 3.17 -26.67 -7.37
N ARG A 230 2.01 -26.21 -6.85
CA ARG A 230 0.98 -27.08 -6.24
C ARG A 230 0.37 -28.08 -7.23
N HIS A 231 0.42 -27.78 -8.53
CA HIS A 231 -0.16 -28.62 -9.57
C HIS A 231 0.73 -29.83 -9.84
N ASP A 232 0.16 -31.04 -9.85
CA ASP A 232 0.93 -32.28 -10.05
C ASP A 232 1.72 -32.30 -11.37
N ALA A 233 1.21 -31.65 -12.42
CA ALA A 233 1.89 -31.51 -13.70
C ALA A 233 3.25 -30.79 -13.59
N TRP A 234 3.37 -29.86 -12.64
CA TRP A 234 4.53 -28.97 -12.47
C TRP A 234 5.40 -29.33 -11.26
N ARG A 235 4.97 -30.31 -10.46
CA ARG A 235 5.67 -30.82 -9.27
C ARG A 235 7.12 -31.24 -9.54
N HIS A 236 7.41 -31.73 -10.73
CA HIS A 236 8.75 -32.19 -11.12
C HIS A 236 9.79 -31.04 -11.22
N LEU A 237 9.34 -29.79 -11.25
CA LEU A 237 10.20 -28.61 -11.26
C LEU A 237 10.59 -28.11 -9.86
N ARG A 238 10.03 -28.66 -8.79
CA ARG A 238 10.34 -28.20 -7.42
C ARG A 238 11.80 -28.46 -7.06
N GLU A 239 12.37 -27.57 -6.25
CA GLU A 239 13.71 -27.79 -5.68
C GLU A 239 13.72 -28.95 -4.70
N THR A 240 12.66 -29.14 -3.91
CA THR A 240 12.49 -30.36 -3.12
C THR A 240 11.07 -30.86 -3.24
N GLU A 241 10.90 -32.16 -2.98
CA GLU A 241 9.59 -32.79 -3.01
C GLU A 241 8.57 -32.11 -2.06
N LEU A 242 9.08 -31.60 -0.93
CA LEU A 242 8.27 -30.99 0.13
C LEU A 242 8.06 -29.48 -0.06
N SER A 243 8.96 -28.78 -0.77
CA SER A 243 8.81 -27.35 -0.99
C SER A 243 7.83 -27.08 -2.13
N LEU A 244 6.65 -26.59 -1.76
CA LEU A 244 5.58 -26.30 -2.72
C LEU A 244 5.76 -24.97 -3.44
N GLY A 245 6.66 -24.10 -2.99
CA GLY A 245 6.82 -22.74 -3.52
C GLY A 245 8.18 -22.47 -4.17
N GLU A 246 9.11 -23.43 -4.16
CA GLU A 246 10.49 -23.19 -4.62
C GLU A 246 10.82 -24.03 -5.85
N ILE A 247 11.21 -23.35 -6.93
CA ILE A 247 11.56 -24.00 -8.20
C ILE A 247 13.05 -24.36 -8.26
N CYS A 248 13.35 -25.52 -8.84
CA CYS A 248 14.70 -25.97 -9.11
C CYS A 248 15.32 -25.14 -10.25
N PRO A 249 16.35 -24.32 -10.01
CA PRO A 249 16.94 -23.48 -11.05
C PRO A 249 17.77 -24.28 -12.07
N SER A 250 18.12 -25.53 -11.75
CA SER A 250 18.92 -26.40 -12.61
C SER A 250 18.08 -27.25 -13.56
N HIS A 251 16.75 -27.17 -13.48
CA HIS A 251 15.87 -27.86 -14.43
C HIS A 251 15.63 -26.95 -15.65
N PRO A 252 15.90 -27.39 -16.89
CA PRO A 252 15.76 -26.53 -18.07
C PRO A 252 14.36 -25.93 -18.23
N GLU A 253 13.32 -26.74 -18.01
CA GLU A 253 11.92 -26.29 -18.08
C GLU A 253 11.57 -25.22 -17.03
N SER A 254 12.33 -25.11 -15.92
CA SER A 254 12.11 -24.04 -14.94
C SER A 254 12.40 -22.67 -15.53
N PHE A 255 13.50 -22.53 -16.28
CA PHE A 255 13.83 -21.26 -16.93
C PHE A 255 12.78 -20.91 -17.99
N GLU A 256 12.39 -21.88 -18.82
CA GLU A 256 11.37 -21.70 -19.87
C GLU A 256 10.05 -21.22 -19.25
N LEU A 257 9.54 -21.94 -18.26
CA LEU A 257 8.30 -21.59 -17.54
C LEU A 257 8.34 -20.16 -16.98
N ILE A 258 9.38 -19.81 -16.22
CA ILE A 258 9.48 -18.49 -15.59
C ILE A 258 9.61 -17.39 -16.65
N THR A 259 10.39 -17.61 -17.71
CA THR A 259 10.51 -16.62 -18.79
C THR A 259 9.23 -16.44 -19.59
N ASP A 260 8.41 -17.48 -19.72
CA ASP A 260 7.08 -17.38 -20.34
C ASP A 260 6.11 -16.54 -19.50
N LEU A 261 6.08 -16.74 -18.17
CA LEU A 261 5.27 -15.91 -17.26
C LEU A 261 5.72 -14.44 -17.29
N LEU A 262 7.03 -14.19 -17.25
CA LEU A 262 7.61 -12.85 -17.35
C LEU A 262 7.30 -12.21 -18.71
N GLN A 263 7.33 -12.97 -19.81
CA GLN A 263 7.01 -12.48 -21.14
C GLN A 263 5.56 -11.98 -21.21
N GLU A 264 4.58 -12.79 -20.77
CA GLU A 264 3.17 -12.38 -20.76
C GLU A 264 2.96 -11.12 -19.89
N MET A 265 3.61 -11.05 -18.74
CA MET A 265 3.50 -9.89 -17.85
C MET A 265 4.14 -8.63 -18.46
N MET A 266 5.29 -8.74 -19.11
CA MET A 266 5.92 -7.63 -19.83
C MET A 266 5.07 -7.13 -21.01
N GLU A 267 4.46 -8.05 -21.76
CA GLU A 267 3.56 -7.74 -22.88
C GLU A 267 2.28 -7.06 -22.39
N ALA A 268 1.74 -7.48 -21.25
CA ALA A 268 0.59 -6.83 -20.62
C ALA A 268 0.93 -5.46 -20.03
N HIS A 269 2.19 -5.20 -19.66
CA HIS A 269 2.64 -3.92 -19.09
C HIS A 269 3.73 -3.25 -19.95
N PRO A 270 3.44 -2.85 -21.20
CA PRO A 270 4.45 -2.33 -22.11
C PRO A 270 5.07 -1.01 -21.63
N ASP A 271 4.27 -0.15 -21.00
CA ASP A 271 4.68 1.18 -20.52
C ASP A 271 5.43 1.15 -19.18
N SER A 272 5.40 0.02 -18.47
CA SER A 272 6.15 -0.11 -17.21
C SER A 272 7.65 -0.12 -17.48
N ARG A 273 8.41 0.72 -16.78
CA ARG A 273 9.87 0.77 -16.89
C ARG A 273 10.53 -0.40 -16.17
N TYR A 274 9.83 -0.99 -15.20
CA TYR A 274 10.36 -1.99 -14.29
C TYR A 274 9.59 -3.31 -14.39
N ILE A 275 10.28 -4.41 -14.09
CA ILE A 275 9.68 -5.70 -13.73
C ILE A 275 10.33 -6.14 -12.43
N HIS A 276 9.53 -6.55 -11.45
CA HIS A 276 10.02 -7.09 -10.20
C HIS A 276 10.00 -8.63 -10.26
N LEU A 277 11.15 -9.28 -10.12
CA LEU A 277 11.29 -10.75 -10.21
C LEU A 277 10.94 -11.47 -8.90
N GLY A 278 10.80 -10.71 -7.81
CA GLY A 278 10.64 -11.27 -6.47
C GLY A 278 11.96 -11.92 -6.05
N CYS A 279 11.97 -13.25 -6.07
CA CYS A 279 13.13 -14.10 -5.75
C CYS A 279 13.50 -14.11 -4.26
N ASP A 280 12.56 -13.82 -3.39
CA ASP A 280 12.70 -13.89 -1.94
C ASP A 280 12.46 -15.30 -1.38
N GLU A 281 12.97 -15.55 -0.17
CA GLU A 281 12.57 -16.67 0.71
C GLU A 281 12.75 -18.10 0.15
N VAL A 282 13.80 -18.35 -0.66
CA VAL A 282 14.10 -19.67 -1.26
C VAL A 282 14.93 -20.56 -0.31
N TYR A 283 14.32 -21.05 0.76
CA TYR A 283 15.03 -21.68 1.88
C TYR A 283 15.64 -23.07 1.61
N SER A 284 15.02 -23.86 0.72
CA SER A 284 15.46 -25.22 0.34
C SER A 284 16.42 -25.24 -0.85
N LEU A 285 16.90 -24.07 -1.32
CA LEU A 285 17.80 -23.97 -2.46
C LEU A 285 19.03 -24.89 -2.33
N CYS A 286 19.40 -25.53 -3.44
CA CYS A 286 20.55 -26.42 -3.58
C CYS A 286 20.44 -27.72 -2.76
N GLU A 287 19.23 -28.20 -2.52
CA GLU A 287 18.96 -29.48 -1.84
C GLU A 287 18.69 -30.62 -2.82
N CYS A 288 18.27 -30.35 -4.07
CA CYS A 288 18.12 -31.39 -5.08
C CYS A 288 19.46 -31.87 -5.65
N GLU A 289 19.48 -33.08 -6.20
CA GLU A 289 20.70 -33.68 -6.76
C GLU A 289 21.24 -32.90 -7.97
N ARG A 290 20.35 -32.30 -8.79
CA ARG A 290 20.75 -31.49 -9.96
C ARG A 290 21.51 -30.25 -9.53
N CYS A 291 20.96 -29.47 -8.59
CA CYS A 291 21.60 -28.28 -8.06
C CYS A 291 22.88 -28.60 -7.29
N LYS A 292 22.87 -29.67 -6.48
CA LYS A 292 24.08 -30.14 -5.79
C LYS A 292 25.20 -30.48 -6.76
N THR A 293 24.89 -31.19 -7.83
CA THR A 293 25.87 -31.57 -8.86
C THR A 293 26.39 -30.34 -9.61
N LEU A 294 25.50 -29.43 -10.02
CA LEU A 294 25.88 -28.28 -10.85
C LEU A 294 26.62 -27.18 -10.07
N PHE A 295 26.20 -26.92 -8.84
CA PHE A 295 26.69 -25.80 -8.04
C PHE A 295 27.57 -26.21 -6.86
N GLY A 296 27.76 -27.52 -6.62
CA GLY A 296 28.57 -28.06 -5.54
C GLY A 296 27.94 -27.88 -4.15
N GLY A 297 26.61 -27.75 -4.08
CA GLY A 297 25.88 -27.48 -2.83
C GLY A 297 25.94 -26.03 -2.37
N VAL A 298 26.50 -25.11 -3.17
CA VAL A 298 26.62 -23.68 -2.82
C VAL A 298 25.36 -22.94 -3.27
N ARG A 299 24.54 -22.53 -2.30
CA ARG A 299 23.23 -21.89 -2.51
C ARG A 299 23.34 -20.57 -3.28
N GLU A 300 24.29 -19.73 -2.88
CA GLU A 300 24.51 -18.40 -3.45
C GLU A 300 24.87 -18.47 -4.93
N ARG A 301 25.65 -19.50 -5.31
CA ARG A 301 26.02 -19.73 -6.71
C ARG A 301 24.81 -20.13 -7.55
N ALA A 302 23.97 -21.02 -7.02
CA ALA A 302 22.72 -21.41 -7.69
C ALA A 302 21.78 -20.20 -7.85
N PHE A 303 21.65 -19.39 -6.79
CA PHE A 303 20.81 -18.20 -6.78
C PHE A 303 21.26 -17.17 -7.83
N ILE A 304 22.54 -16.77 -7.78
CA ILE A 304 23.09 -15.75 -8.68
C ILE A 304 23.06 -16.23 -10.14
N ALA A 305 23.33 -17.50 -10.41
CA ALA A 305 23.29 -18.04 -11.77
C ALA A 305 21.89 -17.92 -12.38
N PHE A 306 20.85 -18.29 -11.63
CA PHE A 306 19.47 -18.23 -12.11
C PHE A 306 18.98 -16.78 -12.20
N LEU A 307 19.22 -15.97 -11.16
CA LEU A 307 18.86 -14.55 -11.16
C LEU A 307 19.50 -13.79 -12.33
N ASN A 308 20.79 -14.03 -12.63
CA ASN A 308 21.46 -13.41 -13.78
C ASN A 308 20.83 -13.81 -15.12
N ALA A 309 20.41 -15.07 -15.27
CA ALA A 309 19.73 -15.51 -16.49
C ALA A 309 18.39 -14.79 -16.69
N LEU A 310 17.63 -14.61 -15.59
CA LEU A 310 16.38 -13.85 -15.60
C LEU A 310 16.61 -12.35 -15.82
N ILE A 311 17.67 -11.78 -15.25
CA ILE A 311 18.06 -10.38 -15.48
C ILE A 311 18.40 -10.16 -16.96
N GLU A 312 19.22 -11.03 -17.57
CA GLU A 312 19.54 -10.94 -19.00
C GLU A 312 18.28 -11.03 -19.87
N PHE A 313 17.41 -12.01 -19.60
CA PHE A 313 16.16 -12.18 -20.34
C PHE A 313 15.28 -10.91 -20.29
N THR A 314 15.10 -10.34 -19.10
CA THR A 314 14.21 -9.20 -18.88
C THR A 314 14.84 -7.89 -19.36
N ALA A 315 16.13 -7.67 -19.08
CA ALA A 315 16.85 -6.46 -19.47
C ALA A 315 17.06 -6.34 -20.99
N SER A 316 17.27 -7.47 -21.69
CA SER A 316 17.37 -7.48 -23.16
C SER A 316 16.07 -7.03 -23.86
N ARG A 317 14.94 -7.00 -23.13
CA ARG A 317 13.63 -6.50 -23.59
C ARG A 317 13.37 -5.05 -23.16
N GLY A 318 14.37 -4.34 -22.66
CA GLY A 318 14.30 -2.92 -22.33
C GLY A 318 13.66 -2.60 -20.98
N LYS A 319 13.41 -3.60 -20.13
CA LYS A 319 12.91 -3.40 -18.76
C LYS A 319 14.08 -3.27 -17.78
N LYS A 320 13.92 -2.43 -16.76
CA LYS A 320 14.79 -2.45 -15.58
C LYS A 320 14.32 -3.54 -14.63
N VAL A 321 15.26 -4.30 -14.08
CA VAL A 321 14.94 -5.45 -13.23
C VAL A 321 15.02 -5.05 -11.76
N ILE A 322 14.05 -5.48 -10.95
CA ILE A 322 14.07 -5.37 -9.49
C ILE A 322 14.03 -6.77 -8.89
N PHE A 323 14.74 -7.01 -7.80
CA PHE A 323 14.66 -8.24 -7.01
C PHE A 323 14.75 -7.92 -5.51
N TRP A 324 14.21 -8.81 -4.67
CA TRP A 324 14.32 -8.68 -3.21
C TRP A 324 15.71 -9.07 -2.71
N HIS A 325 16.26 -8.30 -1.77
CA HIS A 325 17.66 -8.44 -1.35
C HIS A 325 18.00 -9.67 -0.49
N ASP A 326 17.02 -10.27 0.18
CA ASP A 326 17.20 -11.11 1.38
C ASP A 326 18.07 -12.34 1.13
N MET A 327 17.86 -13.01 -0.01
CA MET A 327 18.65 -14.17 -0.42
C MET A 327 20.14 -13.85 -0.63
N LEU A 328 20.49 -12.57 -0.76
CA LEU A 328 21.86 -12.10 -0.95
C LEU A 328 22.45 -11.41 0.28
N ASP A 329 21.72 -11.28 1.39
CA ASP A 329 22.19 -10.62 2.62
C ASP A 329 23.53 -11.22 3.10
N LYS A 330 23.61 -12.55 3.16
CA LYS A 330 24.82 -13.27 3.63
C LYS A 330 25.73 -13.76 2.51
N CYS A 331 25.46 -13.35 1.26
CA CYS A 331 26.24 -13.80 0.11
C CYS A 331 27.71 -13.35 0.20
N PRO A 332 28.69 -14.27 0.02
CA PRO A 332 30.11 -13.93 -0.02
C PRO A 332 30.45 -12.92 -1.13
N PRO A 333 31.34 -11.94 -0.89
CA PRO A 333 31.67 -10.90 -1.86
C PRO A 333 32.12 -11.42 -3.23
N GLU A 334 32.85 -12.54 -3.27
CA GLU A 334 33.35 -13.15 -4.51
C GLU A 334 32.26 -13.77 -5.39
N GLU A 335 31.19 -14.28 -4.79
CA GLU A 335 30.03 -14.77 -5.54
C GLU A 335 29.15 -13.57 -5.92
N LEU A 336 28.89 -12.66 -4.98
CA LEU A 336 28.08 -11.47 -5.21
C LEU A 336 28.63 -10.57 -6.34
N ALA A 337 29.95 -10.48 -6.49
CA ALA A 337 30.59 -9.73 -7.58
C ALA A 337 30.20 -10.21 -8.99
N LYS A 338 29.60 -11.40 -9.12
CA LYS A 338 29.11 -11.97 -10.38
C LYS A 338 27.68 -11.53 -10.71
N LEU A 339 26.97 -10.88 -9.79
CA LEU A 339 25.61 -10.41 -10.00
C LEU A 339 25.55 -9.39 -11.14
N ASP A 340 24.54 -9.53 -12.00
CA ASP A 340 24.32 -8.63 -13.12
C ASP A 340 23.88 -7.24 -12.66
N LYS A 341 24.61 -6.23 -13.14
CA LYS A 341 24.48 -4.83 -12.71
C LYS A 341 23.27 -4.12 -13.32
N ARG A 342 22.57 -4.72 -14.29
CA ARG A 342 21.36 -4.15 -14.92
C ARG A 342 20.11 -4.35 -14.07
N SER A 343 20.29 -4.44 -12.76
CA SER A 343 19.25 -4.71 -11.77
C SER A 343 19.27 -3.67 -10.66
N ALA A 344 18.18 -3.64 -9.89
CA ALA A 344 18.04 -2.89 -8.66
C ALA A 344 17.71 -3.85 -7.52
N ALA A 345 18.46 -3.74 -6.42
CA ALA A 345 18.17 -4.47 -5.19
C ALA A 345 17.13 -3.68 -4.38
N MET A 346 15.99 -4.30 -4.11
CA MET A 346 14.98 -3.76 -3.20
C MET A 346 15.19 -4.33 -1.80
N ILE A 347 15.57 -3.46 -0.88
CA ILE A 347 15.85 -3.80 0.51
C ILE A 347 14.56 -3.68 1.32
N TRP A 348 14.13 -4.80 1.91
CA TRP A 348 12.98 -4.85 2.79
C TRP A 348 13.44 -5.17 4.22
N ILE A 349 13.25 -4.23 5.15
CA ILE A 349 13.53 -4.44 6.57
C ILE A 349 12.33 -3.92 7.36
N TYR A 350 11.56 -4.86 7.93
CA TYR A 350 10.28 -4.56 8.59
C TYR A 350 10.38 -4.51 10.10
N ASN A 351 11.54 -4.86 10.65
CA ASN A 351 11.80 -4.69 12.07
C ASN A 351 11.77 -3.18 12.40
N GLY A 352 11.29 -2.80 13.58
CA GLY A 352 11.29 -1.39 14.00
C GLY A 352 12.63 -0.95 14.61
N ARG A 353 13.74 -1.67 14.35
CA ARG A 353 14.97 -1.56 15.14
C ARG A 353 16.20 -1.58 14.24
N ASN A 354 17.09 -0.62 14.40
CA ASN A 354 18.36 -0.56 13.65
C ASN A 354 18.19 -0.49 12.12
N ILE A 355 17.06 0.01 11.62
CA ILE A 355 16.80 0.16 10.18
C ILE A 355 17.95 0.88 9.49
N GLU A 356 18.40 2.00 10.05
CA GLU A 356 19.46 2.81 9.45
C GLU A 356 20.76 2.01 9.26
N ALA A 357 21.19 1.27 10.29
CA ALA A 357 22.44 0.52 10.24
C ALA A 357 22.36 -0.67 9.27
N GLU A 358 21.26 -1.44 9.33
CA GLU A 358 21.05 -2.61 8.46
C GLU A 358 20.93 -2.19 6.99
N VAL A 359 20.08 -1.20 6.71
CA VAL A 359 19.86 -0.71 5.34
C VAL A 359 21.11 -0.01 4.80
N SER A 360 21.85 0.77 5.60
CA SER A 360 23.11 1.40 5.13
C SER A 360 24.14 0.35 4.73
N SER A 361 24.32 -0.69 5.55
CA SER A 361 25.25 -1.79 5.25
C SER A 361 24.87 -2.52 3.96
N LEU A 362 23.59 -2.82 3.78
CA LEU A 362 23.07 -3.46 2.56
C LEU A 362 23.18 -2.54 1.34
N ALA A 363 22.88 -1.25 1.49
CA ALA A 363 22.98 -0.27 0.42
C ALA A 363 24.43 -0.12 -0.06
N ASP A 364 25.39 0.01 0.86
CA ASP A 364 26.83 0.07 0.54
C ASP A 364 27.29 -1.20 -0.19
N LYS A 365 26.83 -2.37 0.30
CA LYS A 365 27.11 -3.67 -0.32
C LYS A 365 26.71 -3.69 -1.80
N PHE A 366 25.47 -3.34 -2.15
CA PHE A 366 25.00 -3.36 -3.54
C PHE A 366 25.57 -2.20 -4.39
N ARG A 367 25.64 -0.98 -3.83
CA ARG A 367 26.17 0.20 -4.54
C ARG A 367 27.64 0.04 -4.91
N SER A 368 28.44 -0.64 -4.08
CA SER A 368 29.85 -0.93 -4.39
C SER A 368 30.03 -1.76 -5.69
N LEU A 369 28.98 -2.49 -6.10
CA LEU A 369 28.95 -3.27 -7.34
C LEU A 369 28.38 -2.49 -8.54
N GLY A 370 27.83 -1.29 -8.29
CA GLY A 370 27.12 -0.48 -9.28
C GLY A 370 25.65 -0.86 -9.45
N ILE A 371 25.06 -1.52 -8.46
CA ILE A 371 23.64 -1.93 -8.45
C ILE A 371 22.81 -0.81 -7.81
N GLU A 372 21.68 -0.47 -8.44
CA GLU A 372 20.72 0.50 -7.92
C GLU A 372 20.07 -0.05 -6.63
N VAL A 373 19.78 0.81 -5.65
CA VAL A 373 19.18 0.39 -4.38
C VAL A 373 17.85 1.09 -4.20
N MET A 374 16.81 0.31 -3.89
CA MET A 374 15.46 0.76 -3.57
C MET A 374 15.09 0.32 -2.15
N GLY A 375 14.23 1.09 -1.47
CA GLY A 375 13.75 0.75 -0.13
C GLY A 375 12.32 0.22 -0.11
N ALA A 376 12.04 -0.67 0.83
CA ALA A 376 10.70 -1.23 1.04
C ALA A 376 10.36 -1.29 2.55
N PRO A 377 9.86 -0.18 3.14
CA PRO A 377 9.23 -0.22 4.47
C PRO A 377 7.91 -0.98 4.44
N ALA A 378 7.42 -1.40 5.60
CA ALA A 378 6.13 -2.07 5.73
C ALA A 378 5.06 -1.17 6.37
N VAL A 379 3.96 -0.98 5.65
CA VAL A 379 2.69 -0.47 6.22
C VAL A 379 1.88 -1.60 6.87
N ARG A 380 2.07 -2.84 6.39
CA ARG A 380 1.61 -4.08 7.02
C ARG A 380 2.57 -5.22 6.69
N SER A 381 2.90 -6.00 7.71
CA SER A 381 3.74 -7.19 7.61
C SER A 381 3.39 -8.14 8.76
N PHE A 382 4.12 -9.24 8.90
CA PHE A 382 4.00 -10.10 10.08
C PHE A 382 4.48 -9.37 11.35
N ASP A 383 3.54 -8.85 12.15
CA ASP A 383 3.84 -8.29 13.49
C ASP A 383 3.71 -9.33 14.62
N TRP A 384 4.21 -10.57 14.41
CA TRP A 384 4.17 -11.67 15.40
C TRP A 384 2.76 -12.09 15.84
N ALA A 385 1.75 -11.79 15.03
CA ALA A 385 0.40 -12.32 15.19
C ALA A 385 -0.13 -12.79 13.84
N GLU A 386 -0.52 -14.06 13.77
CA GLU A 386 -0.96 -14.71 12.52
C GLU A 386 -2.36 -14.25 12.07
N HIS A 387 -3.11 -13.53 12.92
CA HIS A 387 -4.48 -13.07 12.65
C HIS A 387 -4.64 -11.60 13.06
N GLN A 388 -4.18 -10.66 12.24
CA GLN A 388 -4.18 -9.23 12.53
C GLN A 388 -5.31 -8.50 11.81
N ASN A 389 -6.35 -8.08 12.51
CA ASN A 389 -7.42 -7.33 11.84
C ASN A 389 -6.94 -5.99 11.27
N PHE A 390 -5.99 -5.36 11.97
CA PHE A 390 -5.27 -4.16 11.54
C PHE A 390 -3.78 -4.25 11.95
N PRO A 391 -2.90 -3.48 11.30
CA PRO A 391 -1.47 -3.46 11.63
C PRO A 391 -1.19 -3.01 13.07
N VAL A 392 -0.08 -3.48 13.65
CA VAL A 392 0.41 -2.97 14.95
C VAL A 392 1.02 -1.59 14.72
N LEU A 393 0.24 -0.53 14.96
CA LEU A 393 0.55 0.79 14.45
C LEU A 393 1.87 1.35 14.97
N LEU A 394 2.21 1.14 16.24
CA LEU A 394 3.50 1.55 16.80
C LEU A 394 4.68 1.00 15.98
N ASN A 395 4.66 -0.30 15.68
CA ASN A 395 5.74 -0.94 14.89
C ASN A 395 5.82 -0.35 13.48
N ARG A 396 4.67 -0.12 12.84
CA ARG A 396 4.60 0.38 11.46
C ARG A 396 5.02 1.86 11.38
N THR A 397 4.59 2.69 12.33
CA THR A 397 4.99 4.09 12.42
C THR A 397 6.49 4.22 12.70
N ASP A 398 7.04 3.46 13.66
CA ASP A 398 8.48 3.46 13.95
C ASP A 398 9.31 2.99 12.74
N ASN A 399 8.83 1.98 12.02
CA ASN A 399 9.46 1.51 10.79
C ASN A 399 9.47 2.59 9.70
N LEU A 400 8.32 3.21 9.43
CA LEU A 400 8.19 4.25 8.40
C LEU A 400 9.05 5.49 8.70
N LEU A 401 9.10 5.92 9.96
CA LEU A 401 9.91 7.08 10.37
C LEU A 401 11.42 6.82 10.20
N GLN A 402 11.89 5.66 10.65
CA GLN A 402 13.31 5.29 10.47
C GLN A 402 13.67 5.11 8.99
N TRP A 403 12.77 4.55 8.19
CA TRP A 403 12.97 4.45 6.75
C TRP A 403 13.00 5.82 6.07
N ALA A 404 12.21 6.79 6.50
CA ALA A 404 12.25 8.15 5.97
C ALA A 404 13.60 8.84 6.26
N GLU A 405 14.11 8.72 7.48
CA GLU A 405 15.44 9.22 7.87
C GLU A 405 16.56 8.52 7.07
N THR A 406 16.48 7.20 6.96
CA THR A 406 17.45 6.38 6.23
C THR A 406 17.44 6.70 4.73
N ALA A 407 16.26 6.89 4.14
CA ALA A 407 16.11 7.29 2.75
C ALA A 407 16.69 8.67 2.48
N ASP A 408 16.61 9.61 3.44
CA ASP A 408 17.26 10.92 3.37
C ASP A 408 18.79 10.78 3.38
N LYS A 409 19.31 10.03 4.35
CA LYS A 409 20.75 9.81 4.52
C LYS A 409 21.39 9.14 3.30
N LEU A 410 20.71 8.15 2.74
CA LEU A 410 21.23 7.34 1.64
C LEU A 410 20.83 7.87 0.26
N ASP A 411 20.02 8.92 0.17
CA ASP A 411 19.46 9.44 -1.09
C ASP A 411 18.78 8.34 -1.92
N LEU A 412 17.82 7.64 -1.29
CA LEU A 412 17.07 6.58 -1.98
C LEU A 412 16.01 7.21 -2.90
N GLY A 413 16.12 6.97 -4.21
CA GLY A 413 15.19 7.50 -5.21
C GLY A 413 13.86 6.76 -5.29
N CYS A 414 13.75 5.59 -4.66
CA CYS A 414 12.55 4.75 -4.65
C CYS A 414 12.28 4.21 -3.25
N ILE A 415 11.04 4.38 -2.78
CA ILE A 415 10.53 3.73 -1.56
C ILE A 415 9.16 3.12 -1.86
N VAL A 416 8.96 1.86 -1.49
CA VAL A 416 7.71 1.11 -1.66
C VAL A 416 7.10 0.77 -0.31
N ALA A 417 5.92 1.28 0.00
CA ALA A 417 5.15 0.83 1.17
C ALA A 417 4.57 -0.56 0.92
N THR A 418 5.13 -1.60 1.54
CA THR A 418 4.67 -2.98 1.39
C THR A 418 3.46 -3.27 2.27
N ASN A 419 2.43 -3.91 1.68
CA ASN A 419 1.14 -4.13 2.33
C ASN A 419 0.69 -5.60 2.25
N TRP A 420 1.45 -6.47 2.91
CA TRP A 420 1.30 -7.92 2.77
C TRP A 420 -0.01 -8.45 3.33
N THR A 421 -0.75 -9.21 2.51
CA THR A 421 -2.03 -9.82 2.86
C THR A 421 -1.86 -11.13 3.61
N GLY A 422 -0.68 -11.74 3.60
CA GLY A 422 -0.32 -12.93 4.38
C GLY A 422 1.12 -13.38 4.08
N PRO A 423 1.58 -14.50 4.65
CA PRO A 423 2.99 -14.92 4.56
C PRO A 423 3.40 -15.48 3.19
N PHE A 424 2.54 -16.26 2.53
CA PHE A 424 2.76 -16.90 1.23
C PHE A 424 1.40 -17.31 0.64
N SER A 425 1.29 -17.76 -0.61
CA SER A 425 -0.02 -17.96 -1.28
C SER A 425 -0.96 -18.96 -0.60
N LEU A 426 -0.43 -19.91 0.18
CA LEU A 426 -1.20 -20.89 0.96
C LEU A 426 -1.40 -20.52 2.44
N GLY A 427 -0.93 -19.35 2.85
CA GLY A 427 -1.04 -18.85 4.23
C GLY A 427 -2.44 -18.36 4.60
N VAL A 428 -2.62 -18.02 5.87
CA VAL A 428 -3.83 -17.35 6.36
C VAL A 428 -3.70 -15.83 6.18
N PRO A 429 -4.77 -15.12 5.80
CA PRO A 429 -4.69 -13.68 5.60
C PRO A 429 -4.39 -12.94 6.89
N TYR A 430 -3.34 -12.12 6.88
CA TYR A 430 -2.98 -11.20 7.95
C TYR A 430 -4.13 -10.27 8.25
N GLY A 431 -4.55 -9.46 7.27
CA GLY A 431 -5.64 -8.49 7.37
C GLY A 431 -6.15 -8.06 5.99
N ILE A 432 -7.08 -7.11 5.94
CA ILE A 432 -7.63 -6.57 4.68
C ILE A 432 -7.04 -5.19 4.36
N PHE A 433 -7.01 -4.84 3.09
CA PHE A 433 -6.35 -3.64 2.60
C PHE A 433 -6.88 -2.36 3.28
N GLU A 434 -8.19 -2.29 3.50
CA GLU A 434 -8.91 -1.10 3.98
C GLU A 434 -8.55 -0.72 5.41
N THR A 435 -7.99 -1.63 6.20
CA THR A 435 -7.53 -1.31 7.56
C THR A 435 -6.17 -0.67 7.59
N THR A 436 -5.50 -0.44 6.46
CA THR A 436 -4.10 0.03 6.39
C THR A 436 -3.94 1.49 5.98
N TRP A 437 -5.05 2.24 5.82
CA TRP A 437 -5.00 3.63 5.34
C TRP A 437 -4.13 4.56 6.17
N TYR A 438 -4.13 4.43 7.50
CA TYR A 438 -3.29 5.27 8.36
C TYR A 438 -1.79 5.14 8.05
N PRO A 439 -1.16 3.95 8.14
CA PRO A 439 0.26 3.81 7.81
C PRO A 439 0.54 4.06 6.31
N MET A 440 -0.40 3.77 5.40
CA MET A 440 -0.24 4.14 3.98
C MET A 440 -0.15 5.66 3.79
N LEU A 441 -1.03 6.45 4.41
CA LEU A 441 -0.96 7.90 4.26
C LEU A 441 0.25 8.50 4.98
N LEU A 442 0.72 7.88 6.09
CA LEU A 442 1.98 8.29 6.71
C LEU A 442 3.16 8.06 5.76
N HIS A 443 3.18 6.93 5.04
CA HIS A 443 4.16 6.70 3.99
C HIS A 443 4.09 7.80 2.91
N THR A 444 2.90 8.15 2.40
CA THR A 444 2.79 9.21 1.38
C THR A 444 3.34 10.56 1.87
N ASP A 445 3.07 10.89 3.13
CA ASP A 445 3.53 12.12 3.77
C ASP A 445 5.05 12.18 3.83
N LEU A 446 5.68 11.10 4.31
CA LEU A 446 7.13 10.98 4.47
C LEU A 446 7.88 10.78 3.15
N ALA A 447 7.31 10.06 2.19
CA ALA A 447 7.94 9.84 0.89
C ALA A 447 7.98 11.13 0.06
N TRP A 448 6.95 11.97 0.18
CA TRP A 448 6.93 13.31 -0.43
C TRP A 448 7.76 14.32 0.37
N ASN A 449 7.61 14.36 1.69
CA ASN A 449 8.36 15.24 2.58
C ASN A 449 8.92 14.45 3.77
N ARG A 450 10.18 14.03 3.69
CA ARG A 450 10.89 13.26 4.72
C ARG A 450 11.01 13.97 6.07
N LYS A 451 10.81 15.29 6.06
CA LYS A 451 10.84 16.16 7.25
C LYS A 451 9.43 16.60 7.68
N ALA A 452 8.39 15.94 7.18
CA ALA A 452 7.04 16.21 7.61
C ALA A 452 6.92 15.98 9.13
N ASP A 453 6.16 16.85 9.79
CA ASP A 453 5.91 16.75 11.22
C ASP A 453 4.96 15.57 11.52
N SER A 454 5.54 14.47 11.95
CA SER A 454 4.82 13.24 12.30
C SER A 454 4.03 13.37 13.60
N SER A 455 4.41 14.31 14.48
CA SER A 455 3.72 14.52 15.77
C SER A 455 2.30 15.06 15.58
N THR A 456 2.03 15.74 14.47
CA THR A 456 0.71 16.25 14.08
C THR A 456 0.02 15.38 13.03
N PHE A 457 0.62 14.24 12.63
CA PHE A 457 0.08 13.42 11.55
C PHE A 457 -1.29 12.83 11.85
N ILE A 458 -1.55 12.36 13.08
CA ILE A 458 -2.87 11.81 13.44
C ILE A 458 -3.99 12.83 13.26
N ASP A 459 -3.78 14.08 13.68
CA ASP A 459 -4.76 15.15 13.50
C ASP A 459 -4.99 15.43 12.01
N ARG A 460 -3.90 15.42 11.22
CA ARG A 460 -4.00 15.61 9.77
C ARG A 460 -4.77 14.46 9.10
N PHE A 461 -4.48 13.23 9.49
CA PHE A 461 -5.13 12.04 8.98
C PHE A 461 -6.63 12.04 9.32
N MET A 462 -6.99 12.28 10.58
CA MET A 462 -8.38 12.30 11.02
C MET A 462 -9.21 13.36 10.29
N GLU A 463 -8.64 14.53 10.04
CA GLU A 463 -9.32 15.59 9.31
C GLU A 463 -9.40 15.31 7.80
N ARG A 464 -8.34 14.78 7.18
CA ARG A 464 -8.27 14.57 5.72
C ARG A 464 -8.95 13.30 5.25
N PHE A 465 -8.85 12.24 6.03
CA PHE A 465 -9.38 10.92 5.67
C PHE A 465 -10.77 10.69 6.27
N HIS A 466 -11.03 11.10 7.51
CA HIS A 466 -12.34 10.89 8.15
C HIS A 466 -13.24 12.13 8.19
N GLY A 467 -12.75 13.30 7.82
CA GLY A 467 -13.48 14.56 7.92
C GLY A 467 -13.72 15.04 9.35
N ILE A 468 -12.94 14.52 10.32
CA ILE A 468 -13.05 14.83 11.75
C ILE A 468 -12.15 16.03 12.08
N ASP A 469 -12.76 17.12 12.53
CA ASP A 469 -12.01 18.29 12.98
C ASP A 469 -11.13 17.94 14.20
N PRO A 470 -9.83 18.30 14.22
CA PRO A 470 -8.92 17.95 15.31
C PRO A 470 -9.45 18.34 16.68
N ARG A 471 -10.09 19.52 16.83
CA ARG A 471 -10.62 19.96 18.14
C ARG A 471 -11.70 19.02 18.66
N THR A 472 -12.51 18.46 17.76
CA THR A 472 -13.53 17.45 18.12
C THR A 472 -12.86 16.21 18.69
N GLY A 473 -11.81 15.71 18.02
CA GLY A 473 -11.03 14.58 18.46
C GLY A 473 -10.41 14.79 19.85
N HIS A 474 -9.65 15.88 20.03
CA HIS A 474 -9.01 16.25 21.30
C HIS A 474 -10.02 16.41 22.45
N THR A 475 -11.21 16.95 22.18
CA THR A 475 -12.25 17.16 23.22
C THR A 475 -12.91 15.87 23.67
N GLN A 476 -13.14 14.91 22.76
CA GLN A 476 -13.94 13.72 23.04
C GLN A 476 -13.13 12.51 23.52
N LEU A 477 -11.85 12.42 23.13
CA LEU A 477 -11.02 11.24 23.41
C LEU A 477 -10.04 11.42 24.57
N GLY A 478 -9.71 12.65 24.95
CA GLY A 478 -8.60 12.90 25.87
C GLY A 478 -7.23 12.69 25.20
N ASN A 479 -6.19 12.46 26.01
CA ASN A 479 -4.78 12.60 25.61
C ASN A 479 -4.34 11.57 24.54
N TYR A 480 -4.17 12.02 23.29
CA TYR A 480 -3.55 11.28 22.16
C TYR A 480 -2.13 10.75 22.41
N GLN A 481 -1.53 11.02 23.56
CA GLN A 481 -0.21 10.51 23.90
C GLN A 481 -0.18 9.02 24.31
N LEU A 482 -1.34 8.39 24.52
CA LEU A 482 -1.42 7.00 25.00
C LEU A 482 -2.23 6.05 24.10
N GLU A 483 -3.06 6.56 23.19
CA GLU A 483 -3.96 5.77 22.33
C GLU A 483 -3.64 6.05 20.86
N ASP A 484 -3.61 5.00 20.03
CA ASP A 484 -3.35 5.11 18.59
C ASP A 484 -4.64 5.23 17.76
N TYR A 485 -4.53 5.30 16.42
CA TYR A 485 -5.69 5.42 15.52
C TYR A 485 -6.75 4.31 15.71
N TYR A 486 -6.32 3.06 15.89
CA TYR A 486 -7.22 1.92 16.06
C TYR A 486 -7.86 1.89 17.45
N ASP A 487 -7.26 2.54 18.46
CA ASP A 487 -7.85 2.72 19.80
C ASP A 487 -8.95 3.79 19.83
N VAL A 488 -8.98 4.71 18.87
CA VAL A 488 -9.84 5.90 18.93
C VAL A 488 -10.95 5.94 17.89
N ILE A 489 -10.75 5.44 16.68
CA ILE A 489 -11.69 5.67 15.56
C ILE A 489 -13.09 5.10 15.82
N TRP A 490 -13.17 3.93 16.47
CA TRP A 490 -14.44 3.28 16.81
C TRP A 490 -15.25 4.06 17.85
N LYS A 491 -14.62 4.93 18.64
CA LYS A 491 -15.28 5.82 19.60
C LYS A 491 -15.87 7.08 18.94
N LEU A 492 -15.46 7.39 17.70
CA LEU A 492 -15.83 8.61 16.96
C LEU A 492 -16.70 8.35 15.73
N LEU A 493 -17.32 7.17 15.59
CA LEU A 493 -18.09 6.80 14.40
C LEU A 493 -19.20 7.80 14.02
N ASP A 494 -19.81 8.48 15.00
CA ASP A 494 -20.85 9.48 14.76
C ASP A 494 -20.29 10.82 14.25
N LYS A 495 -18.96 11.00 14.28
CA LYS A 495 -18.25 12.19 13.78
C LYS A 495 -17.60 11.99 12.41
N VAL A 496 -17.45 10.74 11.97
CA VAL A 496 -16.88 10.40 10.66
C VAL A 496 -17.81 10.91 9.55
N LYS A 497 -17.27 11.70 8.63
CA LYS A 497 -18.00 12.25 7.47
C LYS A 497 -17.61 11.58 6.17
N ASP A 498 -16.33 11.29 6.03
CA ASP A 498 -15.71 10.66 4.87
C ASP A 498 -15.15 9.29 5.28
N HIS A 499 -15.08 8.33 4.37
CA HIS A 499 -14.53 6.98 4.65
C HIS A 499 -15.15 6.27 5.88
N LYS A 500 -16.47 6.42 6.04
CA LYS A 500 -17.24 5.84 7.14
C LYS A 500 -17.24 4.31 7.13
N ASP A 501 -17.25 3.71 5.94
CA ASP A 501 -17.28 2.26 5.79
C ASP A 501 -16.00 1.62 6.34
N GLU A 502 -14.84 2.27 6.20
CA GLU A 502 -13.55 1.88 6.76
C GLU A 502 -13.52 2.04 8.28
N ALA A 503 -14.04 3.15 8.81
CA ALA A 503 -14.15 3.37 10.25
C ALA A 503 -15.06 2.32 10.92
N GLU A 504 -16.21 2.02 10.32
CA GLU A 504 -17.14 0.98 10.79
C GLU A 504 -16.51 -0.41 10.75
N LEU A 505 -15.75 -0.72 9.71
CA LEU A 505 -15.04 -1.99 9.58
C LEU A 505 -14.03 -2.19 10.72
N ILE A 506 -13.24 -1.15 11.03
CA ILE A 506 -12.31 -1.17 12.17
C ILE A 506 -13.08 -1.34 13.50
N ALA A 507 -14.21 -0.65 13.67
CA ALA A 507 -15.03 -0.80 14.88
C ALA A 507 -15.59 -2.23 15.05
N ILE A 508 -16.00 -2.87 13.95
CA ILE A 508 -16.46 -4.26 13.96
C ILE A 508 -15.32 -5.22 14.30
N MET A 509 -14.11 -4.96 13.79
CA MET A 509 -12.91 -5.72 14.12
C MET A 509 -12.50 -5.55 15.59
N HIS A 510 -12.61 -4.33 16.12
CA HIS A 510 -12.44 -4.07 17.54
C HIS A 510 -13.48 -4.82 18.38
N ASP A 511 -14.76 -4.83 17.98
CA ASP A 511 -15.81 -5.61 18.66
C ASP A 511 -15.50 -7.13 18.63
N PHE A 512 -14.96 -7.63 17.52
CA PHE A 512 -14.48 -9.01 17.41
C PHE A 512 -13.34 -9.29 18.38
N GLU A 513 -12.33 -8.43 18.41
CA GLU A 513 -11.19 -8.55 19.34
C GLU A 513 -11.69 -8.50 20.79
N ALA A 514 -12.59 -7.58 21.15
CA ALA A 514 -13.19 -7.55 22.49
C ALA A 514 -13.98 -8.84 22.82
N ALA A 515 -14.69 -9.41 21.85
CA ALA A 515 -15.44 -10.67 22.02
C ALA A 515 -14.52 -11.90 22.13
N THR A 516 -13.28 -11.81 21.62
CA THR A 516 -12.34 -12.94 21.52
C THR A 516 -11.12 -12.82 22.42
N ASP A 517 -10.77 -11.64 22.92
CA ASP A 517 -9.69 -11.35 23.87
C ASP A 517 -9.80 -12.28 25.11
N ARG A 518 -11.04 -12.57 25.50
CA ARG A 518 -11.36 -13.47 26.62
C ARG A 518 -11.66 -14.92 26.23
N SER A 519 -11.61 -15.28 24.95
CA SER A 519 -11.66 -16.70 24.55
C SER A 519 -10.37 -17.42 24.99
N ARG A 520 -9.24 -16.69 25.06
CA ARG A 520 -8.05 -17.13 25.81
C ARG A 520 -8.39 -17.26 27.29
N ALA A 521 -9.13 -16.36 27.91
CA ALA A 521 -9.51 -16.52 29.32
C ALA A 521 -10.33 -17.81 29.61
N ILE A 522 -11.02 -18.43 28.63
CA ILE A 522 -11.74 -19.68 28.87
C ILE A 522 -10.78 -20.82 29.22
N HIS A 523 -9.56 -20.90 28.66
CA HIS A 523 -8.58 -21.92 29.11
C HIS A 523 -8.27 -21.76 30.60
N LYS A 524 -8.21 -20.52 31.12
CA LYS A 524 -7.96 -20.27 32.54
C LYS A 524 -9.13 -20.71 33.40
N TYR A 525 -10.36 -20.48 32.95
CA TYR A 525 -11.55 -20.92 33.68
C TYR A 525 -11.77 -22.43 33.59
N VAL A 526 -11.48 -23.05 32.45
CA VAL A 526 -11.45 -24.53 32.29
C VAL A 526 -10.38 -25.12 33.19
N TYR A 527 -9.17 -24.58 33.20
CA TYR A 527 -8.09 -24.99 34.09
C TYR A 527 -8.47 -24.86 35.57
N ARG A 528 -9.07 -23.74 35.98
CA ARG A 528 -9.56 -23.56 37.37
C ARG A 528 -10.65 -24.58 37.72
N TRP A 529 -11.57 -24.84 36.80
CA TRP A 529 -12.58 -25.87 36.97
C TRP A 529 -11.95 -27.26 37.13
N GLU A 530 -10.87 -27.57 36.39
CA GLU A 530 -10.11 -28.82 36.55
C GLU A 530 -9.36 -28.90 37.89
N LEU A 531 -8.86 -27.78 38.42
CA LEU A 531 -8.23 -27.73 39.75
C LEU A 531 -9.24 -27.93 40.89
N TYR A 532 -10.50 -27.51 40.69
CA TYR A 532 -11.56 -27.56 41.70
C TYR A 532 -12.82 -28.23 41.13
N PRO A 533 -12.75 -29.53 40.78
CA PRO A 533 -13.87 -30.22 40.15
C PRO A 533 -15.07 -30.28 41.08
N GLY A 534 -16.23 -29.82 40.61
CA GLY A 534 -17.48 -29.80 41.37
C GLY A 534 -17.76 -28.50 42.13
N ASP A 535 -16.84 -27.52 42.13
CA ASP A 535 -17.07 -26.21 42.74
C ASP A 535 -18.07 -25.37 41.94
N GLU A 536 -19.23 -25.09 42.53
CA GLU A 536 -20.33 -24.38 41.85
C GLU A 536 -19.94 -22.96 41.42
N ALA A 537 -19.11 -22.27 42.21
CA ALA A 537 -18.67 -20.90 41.89
C ALA A 537 -17.73 -20.89 40.68
N GLU A 538 -16.83 -21.87 40.58
CA GLU A 538 -15.97 -22.05 39.40
C GLU A 538 -16.79 -22.38 38.15
N ARG A 539 -17.77 -23.30 38.26
CA ARG A 539 -18.67 -23.64 37.14
C ARG A 539 -19.47 -22.44 36.66
N HIS A 540 -20.02 -21.65 37.59
CA HIS A 540 -20.81 -20.48 37.26
C HIS A 540 -19.95 -19.37 36.63
N SER A 541 -18.73 -19.16 37.13
CA SER A 541 -17.77 -18.22 36.54
C SER A 541 -17.42 -18.61 35.09
N LEU A 542 -17.12 -19.89 34.85
CA LEU A 542 -16.83 -20.42 33.53
C LEU A 542 -18.02 -20.24 32.56
N LEU A 543 -19.22 -20.63 32.97
CA LEU A 543 -20.43 -20.51 32.15
C LEU A 543 -20.74 -19.06 31.78
N ASN A 544 -20.66 -18.13 32.74
CA ASN A 544 -20.91 -16.70 32.49
C ASN A 544 -19.91 -16.09 31.49
N ASN A 545 -18.63 -16.45 31.61
CA ASN A 545 -17.61 -15.99 30.67
C ASN A 545 -17.81 -16.59 29.27
N TYR A 546 -18.15 -17.88 29.19
CA TYR A 546 -18.50 -18.53 27.93
C TYR A 546 -19.69 -17.84 27.25
N MET A 547 -20.82 -17.66 27.94
CA MET A 547 -22.04 -17.05 27.39
C MET A 547 -21.78 -15.63 26.90
N ARG A 548 -21.06 -14.81 27.69
CA ARG A 548 -20.72 -13.43 27.28
C ARG A 548 -19.90 -13.40 26.00
N ASN A 549 -18.86 -14.23 25.92
CA ASN A 549 -17.98 -14.25 24.74
C ASN A 549 -18.72 -14.81 23.52
N ARG A 550 -19.55 -15.86 23.69
CA ARG A 550 -20.35 -16.44 22.61
C ARG A 550 -21.35 -15.43 22.04
N ARG A 551 -22.12 -14.75 22.90
CA ARG A 551 -23.05 -13.69 22.47
C ARG A 551 -22.34 -12.57 21.72
N GLY A 552 -21.15 -12.15 22.18
CA GLY A 552 -20.32 -11.18 21.46
C GLY A 552 -19.98 -11.64 20.04
N ARG A 553 -19.49 -12.88 19.90
CA ARG A 553 -19.17 -13.46 18.59
C ARG A 553 -20.40 -13.58 17.67
N GLU A 554 -21.52 -14.09 18.18
CA GLU A 554 -22.77 -14.21 17.42
C GLU A 554 -23.30 -12.86 16.93
N ASN A 555 -23.13 -11.80 17.73
CA ASN A 555 -23.49 -10.44 17.33
C ASN A 555 -22.55 -9.86 16.25
N VAL A 556 -21.26 -10.17 16.32
CA VAL A 556 -20.23 -9.59 15.43
C VAL A 556 -20.19 -10.28 14.07
N LEU A 557 -20.35 -11.60 14.02
CA LEU A 557 -20.23 -12.40 12.79
C LEU A 557 -21.02 -11.84 11.58
N PRO A 558 -22.34 -11.58 11.67
CA PRO A 558 -23.09 -11.08 10.52
C PRO A 558 -22.68 -9.67 10.11
N ARG A 559 -22.31 -8.82 11.08
CA ARG A 559 -21.81 -7.45 10.82
C ARG A 559 -20.47 -7.48 10.09
N MET A 560 -19.55 -8.35 10.53
CA MET A 560 -18.24 -8.51 9.91
C MET A 560 -18.37 -9.01 8.48
N LYS A 561 -19.18 -10.05 8.24
CA LYS A 561 -19.43 -10.55 6.88
C LYS A 561 -19.98 -9.44 5.97
N ALA A 562 -21.01 -8.73 6.41
CA ALA A 562 -21.62 -7.65 5.63
C ALA A 562 -20.64 -6.49 5.34
N ALA A 563 -19.81 -6.12 6.32
CA ALA A 563 -18.82 -5.05 6.15
C ALA A 563 -17.73 -5.43 5.14
N LEU A 564 -17.27 -6.68 5.16
CA LEU A 564 -16.26 -7.21 4.23
C LEU A 564 -16.81 -7.36 2.81
N GLU A 565 -18.09 -7.73 2.66
CA GLU A 565 -18.78 -7.84 1.36
C GLU A 565 -18.90 -6.50 0.63
N ARG A 566 -18.66 -5.36 1.28
CA ARG A 566 -18.47 -4.07 0.61
C ARG A 566 -17.22 -4.11 -0.28
N TYR A 567 -16.15 -4.76 0.18
CA TYR A 567 -14.82 -4.71 -0.42
C TYR A 567 -14.43 -5.94 -1.23
N GLN A 568 -14.96 -7.10 -0.87
CA GLN A 568 -14.58 -8.38 -1.44
C GLN A 568 -15.83 -9.14 -1.96
N PRO A 569 -15.66 -10.12 -2.87
CA PRO A 569 -16.69 -11.10 -3.16
C PRO A 569 -17.16 -11.84 -1.89
N SER A 570 -18.40 -12.34 -1.88
CA SER A 570 -19.03 -12.92 -0.67
C SER A 570 -18.29 -14.14 -0.11
N ASP A 571 -17.75 -14.98 -0.99
CA ASP A 571 -16.92 -16.13 -0.64
C ASP A 571 -15.56 -15.75 -0.06
N MET A 572 -14.94 -14.68 -0.56
CA MET A 572 -13.71 -14.12 0.03
C MET A 572 -13.95 -13.49 1.39
N ALA A 573 -15.05 -12.74 1.55
CA ALA A 573 -15.48 -12.24 2.85
C ALA A 573 -15.74 -13.38 3.83
N GLU A 574 -16.40 -14.45 3.39
CA GLU A 574 -16.63 -15.65 4.19
C GLU A 574 -15.33 -16.37 4.55
N HIS A 575 -14.38 -16.49 3.62
CA HIS A 575 -13.06 -17.06 3.88
C HIS A 575 -12.33 -16.29 5.00
N PHE A 576 -12.33 -14.95 4.91
CA PHE A 576 -11.74 -14.09 5.93
C PHE A 576 -12.43 -14.29 7.29
N VAL A 577 -13.76 -14.21 7.36
CA VAL A 577 -14.52 -14.46 8.61
C VAL A 577 -14.19 -15.85 9.17
N LYS A 578 -14.21 -16.90 8.34
CA LYS A 578 -13.92 -18.26 8.76
C LYS A 578 -12.53 -18.37 9.38
N SER A 579 -11.51 -17.74 8.79
CA SER A 579 -10.16 -17.78 9.34
C SER A 579 -10.05 -17.18 10.76
N ARG A 580 -10.94 -16.26 11.14
CA ARG A 580 -11.00 -15.65 12.48
C ARG A 580 -11.85 -16.47 13.46
N PHE A 581 -12.95 -17.05 12.99
CA PHE A 581 -13.92 -17.74 13.84
C PHE A 581 -13.66 -19.24 14.00
N TYR A 582 -12.83 -19.85 13.13
CA TYR A 582 -12.65 -21.30 13.07
C TYR A 582 -12.25 -21.94 14.40
N LEU A 583 -11.29 -21.35 15.12
CA LEU A 583 -10.86 -21.85 16.44
C LEU A 583 -12.02 -21.85 17.43
N HIS A 584 -12.83 -20.80 17.44
CA HIS A 584 -13.98 -20.69 18.33
C HIS A 584 -15.04 -21.73 17.98
N ASP A 585 -15.39 -21.86 16.70
CA ASP A 585 -16.34 -22.87 16.22
C ASP A 585 -15.85 -24.30 16.52
N TYR A 586 -14.54 -24.54 16.47
CA TYR A 586 -13.96 -25.81 16.86
C TYR A 586 -14.15 -26.10 18.36
N LEU A 587 -13.89 -25.12 19.23
CA LEU A 587 -14.11 -25.24 20.68
C LEU A 587 -15.58 -25.46 21.04
N GLU A 588 -16.51 -24.80 20.33
CA GLU A 588 -17.97 -25.01 20.48
C GLU A 588 -18.37 -26.46 20.18
N ARG A 589 -17.78 -27.06 19.14
CA ARG A 589 -18.08 -28.44 18.70
C ARG A 589 -17.42 -29.51 19.56
N THR A 590 -16.39 -29.15 20.34
CA THR A 590 -15.56 -30.06 21.13
C THR A 590 -15.71 -29.76 22.61
N LEU A 591 -14.79 -29.00 23.19
CA LEU A 591 -14.66 -28.73 24.63
C LEU A 591 -15.97 -28.25 25.27
N TYR A 592 -16.64 -27.26 24.70
CA TYR A 592 -17.86 -26.71 25.31
C TYR A 592 -19.06 -27.65 25.21
N ARG A 593 -19.08 -28.51 24.21
CA ARG A 593 -20.07 -29.59 24.11
C ARG A 593 -19.82 -30.65 25.19
N GLU A 594 -18.58 -31.05 25.42
CA GLU A 594 -18.21 -32.01 26.49
C GLU A 594 -18.55 -31.48 27.89
N LEU A 595 -18.37 -30.17 28.12
CA LEU A 595 -18.72 -29.52 29.39
C LEU A 595 -20.24 -29.30 29.57
N GLY A 596 -21.05 -29.60 28.55
CA GLY A 596 -22.50 -29.44 28.54
C GLY A 596 -22.98 -27.99 28.36
N PHE A 597 -22.13 -27.08 27.89
CA PHE A 597 -22.46 -25.66 27.71
C PHE A 597 -23.12 -25.36 26.35
N ALA A 598 -22.92 -26.22 25.35
CA ALA A 598 -23.52 -26.05 24.02
C ALA A 598 -25.06 -26.19 24.00
N GLN A 599 -25.67 -26.65 25.11
CA GLN A 599 -27.12 -26.90 25.26
C GLN A 599 -27.83 -25.85 26.13
N VAL A 600 -27.12 -24.84 26.62
CA VAL A 600 -27.69 -23.76 27.44
C VAL A 600 -28.11 -22.63 26.51
N GLU A 601 -29.41 -22.54 26.20
CA GLU A 601 -30.03 -21.43 25.46
C GLU A 601 -30.16 -20.15 26.30
#